data_AF-A0A8S3H3N1-F1
#
_entry.id   AF-A0A8S3H3N1-F1
#
_cell.length_a   1.000
_cell.length_b   1.000
_cell.length_c   1.000
_cell.angle_alpha   90.00
_cell.angle_beta   90.00
_cell.angle_gamma   90.00
#
_symmetry.space_group_name_H-M   'P 1'
#
loop_
_entity.id
_entity.type
_entity.pdbx_description
1 polymer ?
#
loop_
_entity_poly.entity_id
_entity_poly.type
_entity_poly.pdbx_seq_one_letter_code
_entity_poly.pdbx_strand_id
1 'polypeptide(L)' 'MVHPLIGSPTTSPFYDARRENNINLVEHYLKTMTVEEVDRIEQNGSTALHAAAYRGHDKIVELLLQKGASCS' A
#
# COMPACT_ATOMS: atom_id res chain seq x y z
N MET A 1 -0.59 -9.11 24.25
CA MET A 1 -0.13 -7.75 23.92
C MET A 1 -1.00 -7.26 22.78
N VAL A 2 -2.11 -6.58 23.11
CA VAL A 2 -3.07 -6.06 22.14
C VAL A 2 -2.73 -4.60 21.90
N HIS A 3 -2.42 -4.21 20.66
CA HIS A 3 -2.31 -2.80 20.28
C HIS A 3 -3.64 -2.37 19.65
N PRO A 4 -4.46 -1.57 20.36
CA PRO A 4 -5.75 -1.13 19.85
C PRO A 4 -5.56 0.09 18.95
N LEU A 5 -5.88 -0.05 17.66
CA LEU A 5 -6.14 1.08 16.77
C LEU A 5 -7.64 1.14 16.46
N ILE A 6 -8.44 1.42 17.49
CA ILE A 6 -9.80 1.92 17.30
C ILE A 6 -9.70 3.45 17.34
N GLY A 7 -9.82 4.11 16.19
CA GLY A 7 -10.02 5.57 16.11
C GLY A 7 -9.48 6.21 14.84
N SER A 8 -10.40 6.70 13.98
CA SER A 8 -10.23 7.53 12.77
C SER A 8 -9.83 6.80 11.47
N PRO A 9 -10.52 7.03 10.32
CA PRO A 9 -10.00 6.71 9.01
C PRO A 9 -8.88 7.72 8.71
N THR A 10 -7.71 7.55 9.32
CA THR A 10 -6.52 8.25 8.84
C THR A 10 -6.13 7.56 7.55
N THR A 11 -6.74 7.99 6.45
CA THR A 11 -6.30 7.66 5.10
C THR A 11 -4.79 7.84 5.05
N SER A 12 -4.07 6.74 4.88
CA SER A 12 -2.63 6.82 4.70
C SER A 12 -2.38 7.46 3.34
N PRO A 13 -1.64 8.59 3.25
CA PRO A 13 -1.41 9.30 1.99
C PRO A 13 -0.82 8.41 0.88
N PHE A 14 -0.05 7.39 1.28
CA PHE A 14 0.44 6.36 0.37
C PHE A 14 -0.69 5.52 -0.24
N TYR A 15 -1.71 5.16 0.55
CA TYR A 15 -2.86 4.39 0.06
C TYR A 15 -3.77 5.23 -0.83
N ASP A 16 -3.99 6.50 -0.49
CA ASP A 16 -4.75 7.42 -1.35
C ASP A 16 -4.09 7.60 -2.71
N ALA A 17 -2.76 7.81 -2.73
CA ALA A 17 -1.99 7.87 -3.96
C ALA A 17 -2.22 6.64 -4.86
N ARG A 18 -2.42 5.46 -4.27
CA ARG A 18 -2.66 4.21 -5.02
C ARG A 18 -4.08 4.10 -5.53
N ARG A 19 -5.05 4.52 -4.71
CA ARG A 19 -6.47 4.56 -5.11
C ARG A 19 -6.68 5.51 -6.27
N GLU A 20 -5.96 6.62 -6.28
CA GLU A 20 -5.98 7.64 -7.33
C GLU A 20 -5.08 7.29 -8.54
N ASN A 21 -4.38 6.16 -8.49
CA ASN A 21 -3.40 5.74 -9.49
C ASN A 21 -2.28 6.78 -9.75
N ASN A 22 -1.92 7.54 -8.71
CA ASN A 22 -0.87 8.56 -8.78
C ASN A 22 0.52 7.92 -8.67
N ILE A 23 1.00 7.41 -9.80
CA ILE A 23 2.27 6.67 -9.92
C ILE A 23 3.46 7.43 -9.33
N ASN A 24 3.57 8.74 -9.60
CA ASN A 24 4.69 9.56 -9.14
C ASN A 24 4.76 9.62 -7.61
N LEU A 25 3.60 9.79 -6.98
CA LEU A 25 3.50 9.87 -5.53
C LEU A 25 3.73 8.49 -4.88
N VAL A 26 3.22 7.41 -5.50
CA VAL A 26 3.52 6.03 -5.08
C VAL A 26 5.03 5.77 -5.14
N GLU A 27 5.70 6.12 -6.24
CA GLU A 27 7.15 5.94 -6.36
C GLU A 27 7.92 6.75 -5.32
N HIS A 28 7.48 7.99 -5.05
CA HIS A 28 8.09 8.84 -4.03
C HIS A 28 8.01 8.20 -2.63
N TYR A 29 6.84 7.69 -2.24
CA TYR A 29 6.68 7.02 -0.96
C TYR A 29 7.48 5.72 -0.87
N LEU A 30 7.52 4.93 -1.94
CA LEU A 30 8.29 3.67 -1.96
C LEU A 30 9.80 3.87 -1.80
N LYS A 31 10.34 5.07 -2.07
CA LYS A 31 11.76 5.38 -1.81
C LYS A 31 12.09 5.41 -0.32
N THR A 32 11.15 5.84 0.52
CA THR A 32 11.38 6.01 1.96
C THR A 32 10.80 4.88 2.81
N MET A 33 9.78 4.17 2.32
CA MET A 33 9.12 3.08 3.07
C MET A 33 9.95 1.79 3.11
N THR A 34 9.79 0.99 4.17
CA THR A 34 10.31 -0.39 4.23
C THR A 34 9.31 -1.38 3.62
N VAL A 35 9.73 -2.63 3.38
CA VAL A 35 8.86 -3.67 2.83
C VAL A 35 7.72 -3.99 3.80
N GLU A 36 8.01 -4.04 5.10
CA GLU A 36 7.03 -4.28 6.16
C GLU A 36 5.96 -3.19 6.22
N GLU A 37 6.30 -1.96 5.83
CA GLU A 37 5.34 -0.86 5.74
C GLU A 37 4.45 -0.95 4.51
N VAL A 38 5.00 -1.45 3.40
CA VAL A 38 4.27 -1.67 2.15
C VAL A 38 3.33 -2.87 2.29
N ASP A 39 3.72 -3.91 3.00
CA ASP A 39 2.93 -5.14 3.20
C ASP A 39 1.91 -5.04 4.34
N ARG A 40 1.77 -3.86 4.98
CA ARG A 40 0.70 -3.65 5.97
C ARG A 40 -0.66 -3.95 5.34
N ILE A 41 -1.51 -4.61 6.12
CA ILE A 41 -2.89 -4.89 5.74
C ILE A 41 -3.79 -3.71 6.10
N GLU A 42 -4.70 -3.39 5.19
CA GLU A 42 -5.79 -2.44 5.42
C GLU A 42 -6.90 -3.07 6.27
N GLN A 43 -7.89 -2.28 6.69
CA GLN A 43 -9.01 -2.73 7.52
C GLN A 43 -9.83 -3.88 6.90
N ASN A 44 -9.82 -3.99 5.57
CA ASN A 44 -10.48 -5.08 4.84
C ASN A 44 -9.59 -6.32 4.64
N GLY A 45 -8.40 -6.36 5.27
CA GLY A 45 -7.43 -7.44 5.14
C GLY A 45 -6.63 -7.44 3.83
N SER A 46 -6.80 -6.43 2.97
CA SER A 46 -6.03 -6.34 1.72
C SER A 46 -4.68 -5.69 1.97
N THR A 47 -3.62 -6.26 1.39
CA THR A 47 -2.36 -5.51 1.25
C THR A 47 -2.48 -4.50 0.12
N ALA A 48 -1.57 -3.53 0.15
CA ALA A 48 -1.02 -2.88 -1.01
C ALA A 48 -1.21 -3.61 -2.37
N LEU A 49 -0.55 -4.75 -2.52
CA LEU A 49 -0.46 -5.47 -3.79
C LEU A 49 -1.83 -6.00 -4.22
N HIS A 50 -2.63 -6.49 -3.27
CA HIS A 50 -4.02 -6.90 -3.53
C HIS A 50 -4.85 -5.76 -4.11
N ALA A 51 -4.80 -4.57 -3.50
CA ALA A 51 -5.58 -3.43 -3.96
C ALA A 51 -5.16 -2.94 -5.36
N ALA A 52 -3.86 -2.96 -5.67
CA ALA A 52 -3.35 -2.58 -6.98
C ALA A 52 -3.73 -3.58 -8.07
N ALA A 53 -3.60 -4.89 -7.79
CA ALA A 53 -3.97 -5.95 -8.71
C ALA A 53 -5.49 -5.98 -8.97
N TYR A 54 -6.31 -5.86 -7.92
CA TYR A 54 -7.77 -5.83 -8.04
C TYR A 54 -8.27 -4.67 -8.92
N ARG A 55 -7.57 -3.53 -8.90
CA ARG A 55 -7.93 -2.33 -9.69
C ARG A 55 -7.32 -2.30 -11.09
N GLY A 56 -6.45 -3.25 -11.44
CA GLY A 56 -5.73 -3.24 -12.71
C GLY A 56 -4.69 -2.12 -12.82
N HIS A 57 -4.12 -1.69 -11.69
CA HIS A 57 -3.07 -0.67 -11.67
C HIS A 57 -1.70 -1.31 -11.92
N ASP A 58 -1.49 -1.84 -13.13
CA ASP A 58 -0.32 -2.66 -13.49
C ASP A 58 1.00 -1.97 -13.14
N LYS A 59 1.10 -0.65 -13.37
CA LYS A 59 2.32 0.09 -13.04
C LYS A 59 2.61 0.15 -11.55
N ILE A 60 1.58 0.25 -10.71
CA ILE A 60 1.75 0.20 -9.26
C ILE A 60 2.11 -1.21 -8.83
N VAL A 61 1.53 -2.25 -9.44
CA VAL A 61 1.92 -3.65 -9.20
C VAL A 61 3.41 -3.85 -9.44
N GLU A 62 3.94 -3.40 -10.58
CA GLU A 62 5.38 -3.46 -10.87
C GLU A 62 6.22 -2.77 -9.80
N LEU A 63 5.87 -1.54 -9.41
CA LEU A 63 6.64 -0.76 -8.42
C LEU A 63 6.69 -1.44 -7.05
N LEU A 64 5.60 -2.08 -6.63
CA LEU A 64 5.53 -2.80 -5.37
C LEU A 64 6.36 -4.08 -5.40
N LEU A 65 6.26 -4.84 -6.50
CA LEU A 65 7.05 -6.05 -6.68
C LEU A 65 8.55 -5.72 -6.73
N GLN A 66 8.94 -4.62 -7.37
CA GLN A 66 10.32 -4.12 -7.36
C GLN A 66 10.80 -3.75 -5.95
N LYS A 67 9.90 -3.29 -5.08
CA LYS A 67 10.21 -3.04 -3.67
C LYS A 67 10.37 -4.32 -2.85
N GLY A 68 9.94 -5.47 -3.37
CA GLY A 68 9.89 -6.75 -2.66
C GLY A 68 8.60 -6.97 -1.88
N ALA A 69 7.55 -6.20 -2.18
CA ALA A 69 6.24 -6.37 -1.56
C ALA A 69 5.64 -7.73 -1.91
N SER A 70 4.92 -8.30 -0.96
CA SER A 70 4.36 -9.65 -1.05
C SER A 70 2.87 -9.66 -0.74
N CYS A 71 2.25 -10.84 -0.90
CA CYS A 71 0.85 -11.05 -0.54
C CYS A 71 0.66 -11.66 0.86
N SER A 72 1.74 -11.83 1.64
CA SER A 72 1.72 -12.52 2.94
C SER A 72 1.29 -11.64 4.10
#